data_AF-A0A956Z2R7-F1
#
_entry.id   AF-A0A956Z2R7-F1
#
_cell.length_a   1.000
_cell.length_b   1.000
_cell.length_c   1.000
_cell.angle_alpha   90.00
_cell.angle_beta   90.00
_cell.angle_gamma   90.00
#
_symmetry.space_group_name_H-M   'P 1'
#
loop_
_entity.id
_entity.type
_entity.pdbx_description
1 polymer ?
#
loop_
_entity_poly.entity_id
_entity_poly.type
_entity_poly.pdbx_seq_one_letter_code
_entity_poly.pdbx_strand_id
1 'polypeptide(L)' 'EHDMRLVMNMCDRILVLNYGRVLATDRPEAIRQNAEVIESYLGKSHHTAAS' A
#
# COMPACT_ATOMS: atom_id res chain seq x y z
N GLU A 1 4.12 -14.42 -3.04
CA GLU A 1 3.42 -13.67 -4.11
C GLU A 1 2.03 -13.31 -3.58
N HIS A 2 1.63 -12.04 -3.58
CA HIS A 2 0.33 -11.62 -3.07
C HIS A 2 -0.55 -11.19 -4.27
N ASP A 3 -1.54 -12.02 -4.66
CA ASP A 3 -2.46 -11.65 -5.73
C ASP A 3 -3.42 -10.56 -5.24
N MET A 4 -3.03 -9.30 -5.50
CA MET A 4 -3.81 -8.14 -5.10
C MET A 4 -5.16 -8.07 -5.82
N ARG A 5 -5.34 -8.67 -7.01
CA ARG A 5 -6.65 -8.65 -7.67
C ARG A 5 -7.65 -9.51 -6.90
N LEU A 6 -7.21 -10.68 -6.42
CA LEU A 6 -8.04 -11.54 -5.59
C LEU A 6 -8.40 -10.87 -4.26
N VAL A 7 -7.40 -10.31 -3.57
CA VAL A 7 -7.59 -9.62 -2.28
C VAL A 7 -8.55 -8.45 -2.41
N MET A 8 -8.40 -7.63 -3.45
CA MET A 8 -9.24 -6.45 -3.65
C MET A 8 -10.69 -6.83 -3.99
N ASN A 9 -10.94 -8.00 -4.58
CA ASN A 9 -12.29 -8.45 -4.93
C ASN A 9 -12.99 -9.23 -3.80
N MET A 10 -12.25 -9.78 -2.84
CA MET A 10 -12.80 -10.65 -1.79
C MET A 10 -12.93 -9.98 -0.42
N CYS A 11 -12.20 -8.89 -0.17
CA CYS A 11 -12.16 -8.24 1.14
C CYS A 11 -13.03 -6.99 1.19
N ASP A 12 -13.85 -6.85 2.23
CA ASP A 12 -14.62 -5.61 2.47
C ASP A 12 -13.74 -4.47 2.98
N ARG A 13 -12.66 -4.80 3.70
CA ARG A 13 -11.66 -3.88 4.25
C ARG A 13 -10.27 -4.50 4.21
N ILE A 14 -9.27 -3.67 3.99
CA ILE A 14 -7.85 -4.04 3.92
C ILE A 14 -7.07 -3.19 4.92
N LEU A 15 -6.25 -3.85 5.73
CA LEU A 15 -5.27 -3.22 6.61
C LEU A 15 -3.90 -3.26 5.93
N VAL A 16 -3.29 -2.09 5.73
CA VAL A 16 -1.94 -1.97 5.17
C VAL A 16 -0.94 -1.67 6.28
N LEU A 17 0.09 -2.52 6.37
CA LEU A 17 1.21 -2.36 7.29
C LEU A 17 2.50 -2.08 6.53
N ASN A 18 3.30 -1.15 7.02
CA ASN A 18 4.64 -0.88 6.54
C ASN A 18 5.62 -0.82 7.73
N TYR A 19 6.64 -1.68 7.72
CA TYR A 19 7.60 -1.84 8.81
C TYR A 19 6.96 -1.92 10.21
N GLY A 20 5.87 -2.69 10.33
CA GLY A 20 5.13 -2.87 11.59
C GLY A 20 4.26 -1.69 12.01
N ARG A 21 4.14 -0.64 11.18
CA ARG A 21 3.22 0.48 11.41
C ARG A 21 2.02 0.39 10.49
N VAL A 22 0.85 0.74 11.01
CA VAL A 22 -0.38 0.88 10.22
C VAL A 22 -0.26 2.12 9.34
N LEU A 23 -0.42 1.94 8.04
CA LEU A 23 -0.52 3.04 7.08
C LEU A 23 -1.97 3.40 6.80
N ALA A 24 -2.81 2.41 6.55
CA ALA A 24 -4.21 2.62 6.20
C ALA A 24 -5.08 1.43 6.57
N THR A 25 -6.37 1.69 6.82
CA THR A 25 -7.40 0.67 6.97
C THR A 25 -8.67 1.15 6.31
N ASP A 26 -8.98 0.63 5.13
CA ASP A 26 -10.11 1.10 4.32
C ASP A 26 -10.60 0.03 3.35
N ARG A 27 -11.65 0.34 2.58
CA ARG A 27 -12.15 -0.49 1.49
C ARG A 27 -11.10 -0.64 0.38
N PRO A 28 -11.11 -1.74 -0.39
CA PRO A 28 -10.16 -1.99 -1.47
C PRO A 28 -9.94 -0.82 -2.44
N GLU A 29 -11.01 -0.15 -2.87
CA GLU A 29 -10.91 0.93 -3.84
C GLU A 29 -10.19 2.16 -3.27
N ALA A 30 -10.39 2.44 -1.99
CA ALA A 30 -9.72 3.53 -1.30
C ALA A 30 -8.24 3.21 -1.04
N ILE A 31 -7.92 1.97 -0.66
CA ILE A 31 -6.54 1.52 -0.47
C ILE A 31 -5.74 1.62 -1.77
N ARG A 32 -6.33 1.23 -2.91
CA ARG A 32 -5.67 1.34 -4.22
C ARG A 32 -5.33 2.78 -4.61
N GLN A 33 -6.09 3.76 -4.13
CA GLN A 33 -5.90 5.19 -4.43
C GLN A 33 -5.08 5.91 -3.34
N ASN A 34 -4.73 5.24 -2.25
CA ASN A 34 -4.02 5.85 -1.14
C ASN A 34 -2.54 6.09 -1.51
N ALA A 35 -2.13 7.36 -1.54
CA ALA A 35 -0.78 7.77 -1.91
C ALA A 35 0.32 7.14 -1.03
N GLU A 36 0.13 7.10 0.29
CA GLU A 36 1.10 6.51 1.21
C GLU A 36 1.26 4.99 1.00
N VAL A 37 0.15 4.30 0.69
CA VAL A 37 0.17 2.87 0.35
C VAL A 37 0.95 2.66 -0.96
N ILE A 38 0.67 3.45 -2.00
CA ILE A 38 1.35 3.36 -3.30
C ILE A 38 2.85 3.61 -3.13
N GLU A 39 3.23 4.66 -2.40
CA GLU A 39 4.62 4.99 -2.11
C GLU A 39 5.33 3.86 -1.34
N SER A 40 4.65 3.23 -0.37
CA SER A 40 5.22 2.10 0.38
C SER A 40 5.47 0.86 -0.50
N TYR A 41 4.64 0.65 -1.52
CA TYR A 41 4.76 -0.46 -2.47
C TYR A 41 5.84 -0.23 -3.53
N LEU A 42 6.00 1.00 -4.02
CA LEU A 42 7.01 1.36 -5.02
C LEU A 42 8.39 1.61 -4.39
N GLY A 43 8.44 1.75 -3.07
CA GLY A 43 9.61 2.22 -2.35
C GLY A 43 9.87 3.71 -2.61
N LYS A 44 10.72 4.32 -1.79
CA LYS A 44 11.22 5.67 -2.05
C LYS A 44 12.21 5.61 -3.21
N SER A 45 11.74 5.72 -4.46
CA SER A 45 12.59 5.96 -5.65
C SER A 45 13.20 7.37 -5.68
N HIS A 46 13.40 8.00 -4.52
CA HIS A 46 14.11 9.26 -4.33
C HIS A 46 15.35 9.07 -3.43
N HIS A 47 16.08 7.97 -3.58
CA HIS A 47 17.50 7.96 -3.21
C HIS A 47 18.35 8.45 -4.38
N THR A 48 18.27 9.75 -4.65
CA THR A 48 19.42 10.53 -5.10
C THR A 48 19.49 11.79 -4.25
N ALA A 49 19.77 11.61 -2.96
CA ALA A 49 20.66 12.53 -2.28
C ALA A 49 22.07 12.11 -2.70
N ALA A 50 22.50 12.57 -3.88
CA ALA A 50 23.92 12.66 -4.19
C ALA A 50 24.32 14.10 -3.91
N SER A 51 25.27 14.23 -2.99
CA SER A 51 26.02 15.43 -2.66
C SER A 51 26.65 16.11 -3.87
#